data_AF-A0A1Q5PCV8-F1
#
_entry.id   AF-A0A1Q5PCV8-F1
#
_cell.length_a   1.000
_cell.length_b   1.000
_cell.length_c   1.000
_cell.angle_alpha   90.00
_cell.angle_beta   90.00
_cell.angle_gamma   90.00
#
_symmetry.space_group_name_H-M   'P 1'
#
loop_
_entity.id
_entity.type
_entity.pdbx_description
1 polymer ?
#
loop_
_entity_poly.entity_id
_entity_poly.type
_entity_poly.pdbx_seq_one_letter_code
_entity_poly.pdbx_strand_id
1 'polypeptide(L)'
;MVSMIAFQAAAQQEVSDRKNGMLILGSADMETLVERVDIGYRLYKSAVPFDYIIVSGGCAAHQSAICEATEMTNLLVEKGVPAEIIFKEEKSKNTVQNYAYSRVLRKADGSRVIGPGDKLYVVSNHWHAIPVAARFTENDSVTAVYHIEGGILPKNTDKVNYTNIFDPSVSSEAFTAKALWPLVGASFSVPGKKKEPGSTYHFIGEVVSVQGSAEPGEGETEGLAQALPAIPAGWAGAVDAAYHNSRDNKVYIFRGGEYARFSPEARTLDAGYPKPLTDLVQHLPVQWQGGFLDAAFFHPKTKEIYFFKGDEYLVLSAKNNRIAAGFPKKINTFVADWPFAWGSGDLDAADYNSKENKVYLYRGKEYISISLDGEPKAEAGYPKKIELAWPESILGKK
;
A
#
# COMPACT_ATOMS: atom_id res chain seq x y z
N MET A 1 -16.71 21.37 -54.89
CA MET A 1 -15.64 21.54 -53.88
C MET A 1 -16.17 21.03 -52.56
N VAL A 2 -15.95 19.76 -52.24
CA VAL A 2 -16.19 19.20 -50.91
C VAL A 2 -14.92 18.45 -50.54
N SER A 3 -14.33 18.90 -49.45
CA SER A 3 -12.98 18.59 -48.99
C SER A 3 -12.86 17.14 -48.56
N MET A 4 -11.82 16.46 -49.03
CA MET A 4 -11.32 15.23 -48.41
C MET A 4 -10.89 15.56 -46.98
N ILE A 5 -11.49 14.91 -45.99
CA ILE A 5 -11.00 14.90 -44.61
C ILE A 5 -10.09 13.68 -44.48
N ALA A 6 -8.80 13.94 -44.30
CA ALA A 6 -7.80 12.93 -44.02
C ALA A 6 -8.08 12.31 -42.64
N PHE A 7 -8.44 11.03 -42.62
CA PHE A 7 -8.25 10.20 -41.45
C PHE A 7 -6.77 9.81 -41.39
N GLN A 8 -5.98 10.49 -40.57
CA GLN A 8 -4.67 10.02 -40.18
C GLN A 8 -4.52 10.05 -38.66
N ALA A 9 -4.07 8.88 -38.17
CA ALA A 9 -3.43 8.61 -36.90
C ALA A 9 -4.28 8.72 -35.61
N ALA A 10 -5.06 7.67 -35.36
CA ALA A 10 -5.27 7.21 -33.99
C ALA A 10 -4.09 6.30 -33.59
N ALA A 11 -3.43 6.67 -32.48
CA ALA A 11 -2.58 5.82 -31.65
C ALA A 11 -1.30 5.23 -32.27
N GLN A 12 -0.29 6.08 -32.49
CA GLN A 12 1.02 5.73 -31.93
C GLN A 12 0.91 5.94 -30.42
N GLN A 13 0.56 4.87 -29.70
CA GLN A 13 0.90 4.80 -28.28
C GLN A 13 2.43 4.94 -28.23
N GLU A 14 2.93 5.99 -27.59
CA GLU A 14 4.36 6.13 -27.33
C GLU A 14 4.86 4.81 -26.73
N VAL A 15 5.83 4.18 -27.41
CA VAL A 15 6.58 3.06 -26.86
C VAL A 15 7.25 3.61 -25.62
N SER A 16 6.67 3.41 -24.44
CA SER A 16 7.36 3.75 -23.20
C SER A 16 8.69 3.01 -23.22
N ASP A 17 9.79 3.70 -22.95
CA ASP A 17 11.12 3.09 -22.82
C ASP A 17 11.01 1.82 -21.98
N ARG A 18 11.13 0.66 -22.63
CA ARG A 18 10.99 -0.64 -21.96
C ARG A 18 12.15 -0.76 -20.97
N LYS A 19 11.82 -0.91 -19.70
CA LYS A 19 12.83 -1.01 -18.63
C LYS A 19 13.17 -2.45 -18.32
N ASN A 20 14.40 -2.70 -17.87
CA ASN A 20 14.75 -3.97 -17.25
C ASN A 20 14.64 -3.84 -15.74
N GLY A 21 13.72 -4.60 -15.17
CA GLY A 21 13.52 -4.73 -13.73
C GLY A 21 14.12 -6.01 -13.18
N MET A 22 14.53 -5.98 -11.93
CA MET A 22 14.86 -7.19 -11.15
C MET A 22 13.90 -7.30 -9.97
N LEU A 23 13.43 -8.50 -9.66
CA LEU A 23 12.67 -8.81 -8.44
C LEU A 23 13.39 -9.92 -7.67
N ILE A 24 14.02 -9.59 -6.54
CA ILE A 24 14.70 -10.56 -5.68
C ILE A 24 13.73 -10.99 -4.57
N LEU A 25 13.48 -12.30 -4.48
CA LEU A 25 12.54 -12.88 -3.52
C LEU A 25 13.21 -13.19 -2.18
N GLY A 26 12.72 -12.62 -1.09
CA GLY A 26 13.26 -12.73 0.27
C GLY A 26 13.12 -14.11 0.92
N SER A 27 13.85 -14.29 2.02
CA SER A 27 13.89 -15.52 2.80
C SER A 27 14.07 -15.22 4.28
N ALA A 28 13.30 -15.90 5.12
CA ALA A 28 13.38 -15.79 6.58
C ALA A 28 14.66 -16.44 7.15
N ASP A 29 15.35 -17.23 6.33
CA ASP A 29 16.67 -17.81 6.58
C ASP A 29 17.77 -16.92 5.99
N MET A 30 18.71 -16.47 6.83
CA MET A 30 19.75 -15.49 6.47
C MET A 30 20.71 -16.02 5.41
N GLU A 31 21.13 -17.28 5.50
CA GLU A 31 22.05 -17.89 4.53
C GLU A 31 21.40 -17.90 3.13
N THR A 32 20.15 -18.36 3.06
CA THR A 32 19.34 -18.32 1.83
C THR A 32 19.12 -16.89 1.33
N LEU A 33 18.89 -15.92 2.23
CA LEU A 33 18.70 -14.51 1.87
C LEU A 33 19.96 -13.94 1.21
N VAL A 34 21.12 -14.14 1.83
CA VAL A 34 22.43 -13.69 1.31
C VAL A 34 22.72 -14.36 -0.03
N GLU A 35 22.46 -15.67 -0.16
CA GLU A 35 22.63 -16.39 -1.43
C GLU A 35 21.80 -15.74 -2.55
N ARG A 36 20.52 -15.43 -2.29
CA ARG A 36 19.64 -14.80 -3.29
C ARG A 36 20.08 -13.38 -3.65
N VAL A 37 20.58 -12.61 -2.69
CA VAL A 37 21.20 -11.30 -2.95
C VAL A 37 22.42 -11.45 -3.84
N ASP A 38 23.29 -12.44 -3.58
CA ASP A 38 24.48 -12.68 -4.38
C ASP A 38 24.14 -13.10 -5.82
N ILE A 39 23.09 -13.90 -6.01
CA ILE A 39 22.56 -14.25 -7.33
C ILE A 39 22.07 -12.98 -8.04
N GLY A 40 21.25 -12.16 -7.38
CA GLY A 40 20.74 -10.90 -7.93
C GLY A 40 21.87 -9.93 -8.26
N TYR A 41 22.89 -9.83 -7.40
CA TYR A 41 24.04 -8.98 -7.62
C TYR A 41 24.90 -9.45 -8.79
N ARG A 42 25.14 -10.77 -8.96
CA ARG A 42 25.82 -11.30 -10.16
C ARG A 42 25.07 -10.95 -11.44
N LEU A 43 23.74 -11.08 -11.41
CA LEU A 43 22.89 -10.69 -12.54
C LEU A 43 22.97 -9.17 -12.80
N TYR A 44 22.94 -8.34 -11.76
CA TYR A 44 23.10 -6.88 -11.86
C TYR A 44 24.44 -6.48 -12.47
N LYS A 45 25.51 -7.23 -12.20
CA LYS A 45 26.85 -7.02 -12.78
C LYS A 45 27.01 -7.57 -14.21
N SER A 46 25.97 -8.19 -14.78
CA SER A 46 25.98 -8.69 -16.15
C SER A 46 25.88 -7.56 -17.18
N ALA A 47 25.77 -7.92 -18.47
CA ALA A 47 25.56 -6.96 -19.55
C ALA A 47 24.13 -6.38 -19.60
N VAL A 48 23.21 -6.83 -18.74
CA VAL A 48 21.83 -6.33 -18.69
C VAL A 48 21.79 -5.01 -17.92
N PRO A 49 21.33 -3.89 -18.51
CA PRO A 49 21.20 -2.63 -17.80
C PRO A 49 19.90 -2.62 -16.99
N PHE A 50 19.99 -2.69 -15.66
CA PHE A 50 18.82 -2.65 -14.77
C PHE A 50 18.43 -1.21 -14.40
N ASP A 51 17.17 -0.87 -14.64
CA ASP A 51 16.58 0.43 -14.31
C ASP A 51 16.04 0.48 -12.88
N TYR A 52 15.66 -0.68 -12.34
CA TYR A 52 15.17 -0.83 -10.97
C TYR A 52 15.37 -2.25 -10.44
N ILE A 53 15.46 -2.36 -9.13
CA ILE A 53 15.50 -3.61 -8.37
C ILE A 53 14.43 -3.54 -7.29
N ILE A 54 13.54 -4.52 -7.26
CA ILE A 54 12.61 -4.74 -6.17
C ILE A 54 13.19 -5.84 -5.29
N VAL A 55 13.24 -5.58 -3.98
CA VAL A 55 13.54 -6.59 -2.97
C VAL A 55 12.28 -6.81 -2.15
N SER A 56 11.72 -8.02 -2.23
CA SER A 56 10.38 -8.33 -1.69
C SER A 56 10.48 -9.40 -0.61
N GLY A 57 10.00 -9.05 0.58
CA GLY A 57 10.04 -9.91 1.76
C GLY A 57 9.82 -9.10 3.05
N GLY A 58 8.89 -9.54 3.89
CA GLY A 58 8.46 -8.77 5.06
C GLY A 58 9.32 -8.94 6.29
N CYS A 59 9.09 -8.05 7.27
CA CYS A 59 9.72 -8.18 8.58
C CYS A 59 9.00 -9.20 9.46
N ALA A 60 9.75 -10.02 10.18
CA ALA A 60 9.20 -11.12 10.97
C ALA A 60 8.30 -12.08 10.17
N ALA A 61 8.60 -12.27 8.87
CA ALA A 61 8.09 -13.42 8.15
C ALA A 61 8.53 -14.71 8.86
N HIS A 62 7.61 -15.64 9.06
CA HIS A 62 7.86 -16.88 9.80
C HIS A 62 8.46 -16.67 11.22
N GLN A 63 8.12 -15.57 11.90
CA GLN A 63 8.65 -15.19 13.23
C GLN A 63 10.17 -14.91 13.25
N SER A 64 10.76 -14.65 12.09
CA SER A 64 12.18 -14.29 11.99
C SER A 64 12.48 -12.95 12.67
N ALA A 65 13.72 -12.78 13.15
CA ALA A 65 14.22 -11.48 13.58
C ALA A 65 14.71 -10.61 12.40
N ILE A 66 14.56 -11.10 11.17
CA ILE A 66 15.02 -10.44 9.95
C ILE A 66 13.88 -9.62 9.35
N CYS A 67 14.24 -8.44 8.84
CA CYS A 67 13.42 -7.76 7.86
C CYS A 67 14.00 -7.95 6.46
N GLU A 68 13.43 -8.91 5.72
CA GLU A 68 14.07 -9.49 4.53
C GLU A 68 14.41 -8.43 3.47
N ALA A 69 13.44 -7.60 3.07
CA ALA A 69 13.67 -6.54 2.08
C ALA A 69 14.65 -5.45 2.56
N THR A 70 14.62 -5.09 3.84
CA THR A 70 15.62 -4.16 4.41
C THR A 70 17.01 -4.76 4.38
N GLU A 71 17.18 -6.01 4.78
CA GLU A 71 18.49 -6.68 4.77
C GLU A 71 19.03 -6.85 3.35
N MET A 72 18.18 -7.29 2.41
CA MET A 72 18.56 -7.37 1.01
C MET A 72 19.00 -6.01 0.44
N THR A 73 18.33 -4.92 0.84
CA THR A 73 18.74 -3.56 0.44
C THR A 73 20.12 -3.22 0.98
N ASN A 74 20.36 -3.44 2.28
CA ASN A 74 21.65 -3.14 2.92
C ASN A 74 22.80 -3.87 2.22
N LEU A 75 22.62 -5.17 1.95
CA LEU A 75 23.63 -6.00 1.29
C LEU A 75 23.90 -5.56 -0.15
N LEU A 76 22.86 -5.17 -0.91
CA LEU A 76 23.03 -4.64 -2.28
C LEU A 76 23.77 -3.30 -2.27
N VAL A 77 23.42 -2.39 -1.35
CA VAL A 77 24.08 -1.09 -1.20
C VAL A 77 25.54 -1.26 -0.77
N GLU A 78 25.84 -2.16 0.16
CA GLU A 78 27.21 -2.50 0.55
C GLU A 78 28.04 -3.01 -0.65
N LYS A 79 27.41 -3.77 -1.55
CA LYS A 79 28.02 -4.23 -2.81
C LYS A 79 28.10 -3.14 -3.90
N GLY A 80 27.66 -1.91 -3.62
CA GLY A 80 27.76 -0.75 -4.51
C GLY A 80 26.60 -0.58 -5.49
N VAL A 81 25.46 -1.24 -5.25
CA VAL A 81 24.22 -0.96 -5.99
C VAL A 81 23.64 0.39 -5.51
N PRO A 82 23.31 1.33 -6.41
CA PRO A 82 22.74 2.61 -6.01
C PRO A 82 21.39 2.43 -5.30
N ALA A 83 21.21 3.08 -4.14
CA ALA A 83 20.01 2.94 -3.33
C ALA A 83 18.75 3.47 -4.04
N GLU A 84 18.91 4.47 -4.92
CA GLU A 84 17.84 5.12 -5.67
C GLU A 84 17.12 4.24 -6.69
N ILE A 85 17.74 3.11 -7.09
CA ILE A 85 17.11 2.12 -7.97
C ILE A 85 16.53 0.93 -7.20
N ILE A 86 16.70 0.87 -5.88
CA ILE A 86 16.22 -0.23 -5.03
C ILE A 86 14.88 0.16 -4.38
N PHE A 87 13.86 -0.65 -4.63
CA PHE A 87 12.51 -0.50 -4.08
C PHE A 87 12.22 -1.66 -3.13
N LYS A 88 11.84 -1.33 -1.90
CA LYS A 88 11.53 -2.33 -0.87
C LYS A 88 10.05 -2.67 -0.87
N GLU A 89 9.74 -3.94 -0.68
CA GLU A 89 8.40 -4.42 -0.37
C GLU A 89 8.46 -5.26 0.92
N GLU A 90 7.92 -4.73 2.03
CA GLU A 90 8.09 -5.27 3.39
C GLU A 90 6.79 -5.85 4.00
N LYS A 91 5.74 -6.03 3.22
CA LYS A 91 4.44 -6.56 3.66
C LYS A 91 4.35 -8.09 3.51
N SER A 92 5.09 -8.67 2.57
CA SER A 92 4.99 -10.09 2.24
C SER A 92 5.38 -11.06 3.37
N LYS A 93 4.62 -12.15 3.49
CA LYS A 93 4.92 -13.27 4.41
C LYS A 93 5.12 -14.60 3.70
N ASN A 94 4.94 -14.66 2.38
CA ASN A 94 5.08 -15.86 1.56
C ASN A 94 5.27 -15.49 0.08
N THR A 95 5.64 -16.46 -0.76
CA THR A 95 5.90 -16.25 -2.19
C THR A 95 4.71 -15.66 -2.96
N VAL A 96 3.49 -16.04 -2.61
CA VAL A 96 2.29 -15.50 -3.26
C VAL A 96 2.14 -14.01 -2.96
N GLN A 97 2.44 -13.61 -1.74
CA GLN A 97 2.42 -12.20 -1.35
C GLN A 97 3.55 -11.40 -1.97
N ASN A 98 4.72 -12.01 -2.17
CA ASN A 98 5.81 -11.35 -2.89
C ASN A 98 5.34 -10.91 -4.28
N TYR A 99 4.63 -11.78 -5.01
CA TYR A 99 3.98 -11.41 -6.27
C TYR A 99 2.96 -10.29 -6.08
N ALA A 100 1.99 -10.48 -5.19
CA ALA A 100 0.86 -9.58 -5.01
C ALA A 100 1.26 -8.15 -4.64
N TYR A 101 2.19 -7.98 -3.69
CA TYR A 101 2.62 -6.66 -3.23
C TYR A 101 3.65 -6.02 -4.18
N SER A 102 4.56 -6.80 -4.77
CA SER A 102 5.52 -6.25 -5.76
C SER A 102 4.82 -5.71 -7.00
N ARG A 103 3.73 -6.36 -7.43
CA ARG A 103 2.90 -5.95 -8.58
C ARG A 103 2.36 -4.52 -8.44
N VAL A 104 1.98 -4.13 -7.24
CA VAL A 104 1.30 -2.85 -6.96
C VAL A 104 2.23 -1.81 -6.33
N LEU A 105 3.51 -2.14 -6.15
CA LEU A 105 4.51 -1.25 -5.56
C LEU A 105 4.65 0.02 -6.40
N ARG A 106 4.71 1.18 -5.73
CA ARG A 106 4.77 2.50 -6.37
C ARG A 106 6.06 3.23 -6.04
N LYS A 107 6.45 4.10 -6.97
CA LYS A 107 7.49 5.11 -6.77
C LYS A 107 6.92 6.28 -5.99
N ALA A 108 7.80 7.17 -5.54
CA ALA A 108 7.47 8.45 -4.94
C ALA A 108 6.43 9.26 -5.74
N ASP A 109 6.54 9.30 -7.06
CA ASP A 109 5.62 10.03 -7.93
C ASP A 109 4.22 9.36 -8.08
N GLY A 110 4.04 8.19 -7.47
CA GLY A 110 2.80 7.42 -7.54
C GLY A 110 2.71 6.47 -8.73
N SER A 111 3.65 6.50 -9.68
CA SER A 111 3.70 5.52 -10.77
C SER A 111 4.07 4.12 -10.24
N ARG A 112 3.63 3.06 -10.94
CA ARG A 112 4.06 1.69 -10.57
C ARG A 112 5.56 1.54 -10.80
N VAL A 113 6.23 0.79 -9.92
CA VAL A 113 7.63 0.41 -10.10
C VAL A 113 7.76 -0.48 -11.33
N ILE A 114 6.92 -1.52 -11.42
CA ILE A 114 6.80 -2.40 -12.58
C ILE A 114 5.79 -1.79 -13.57
N GLY A 115 6.28 -1.40 -14.74
CA GLY A 115 5.49 -0.82 -15.81
C GLY A 115 5.04 -1.83 -16.88
N PRO A 116 3.93 -1.59 -17.59
CA PRO A 116 3.60 -2.36 -18.79
C PRO A 116 4.73 -2.27 -19.83
N GLY A 117 5.10 -3.40 -20.41
CA GLY A 117 6.16 -3.52 -21.40
C GLY A 117 7.57 -3.75 -20.84
N ASP A 118 7.74 -3.69 -19.52
CA ASP A 118 9.02 -3.97 -18.86
C ASP A 118 9.46 -5.42 -19.08
N LYS A 119 10.77 -5.65 -19.00
CA LYS A 119 11.35 -6.98 -18.88
C LYS A 119 11.76 -7.23 -17.42
N LEU A 120 11.12 -8.19 -16.75
CA LEU A 120 11.32 -8.43 -15.32
C LEU A 120 12.09 -9.73 -15.07
N TYR A 121 13.18 -9.65 -14.33
CA TYR A 121 13.98 -10.81 -13.93
C TYR A 121 13.62 -11.20 -12.48
N VAL A 122 12.87 -12.29 -12.31
CA VAL A 122 12.49 -12.82 -11.00
C VAL A 122 13.61 -13.74 -10.49
N VAL A 123 14.31 -13.27 -9.46
CA VAL A 123 15.53 -13.88 -8.93
C VAL A 123 15.24 -14.68 -7.66
N SER A 124 15.74 -15.91 -7.62
CA SER A 124 15.78 -16.73 -6.41
C SER A 124 16.83 -17.83 -6.50
N ASN A 125 17.05 -18.57 -5.42
CA ASN A 125 17.84 -19.80 -5.41
C ASN A 125 16.98 -21.06 -5.62
N HIS A 126 15.69 -20.89 -5.90
CA HIS A 126 14.71 -21.97 -5.88
C HIS A 126 13.60 -21.75 -6.94
N TRP A 127 13.03 -22.85 -7.44
CA TRP A 127 11.96 -22.96 -8.45
C TRP A 127 10.65 -22.20 -8.19
N HIS A 128 10.44 -21.63 -7.00
CA HIS A 128 9.25 -20.78 -6.73
C HIS A 128 9.28 -19.45 -7.52
N ALA A 129 10.45 -19.04 -8.04
CA ALA A 129 10.56 -17.90 -8.95
C ALA A 129 9.89 -18.15 -10.32
N ILE A 130 9.82 -19.41 -10.78
CA ILE A 130 9.22 -19.78 -12.08
C ILE A 130 7.74 -19.38 -12.14
N PRO A 131 6.86 -19.84 -11.22
CA PRO A 131 5.45 -19.48 -11.30
C PRO A 131 5.19 -17.99 -11.01
N VAL A 132 6.04 -17.32 -10.22
CA VAL A 132 5.96 -15.85 -10.04
C VAL A 132 6.23 -15.13 -11.36
N ALA A 133 7.30 -15.48 -12.07
CA ALA A 133 7.62 -14.92 -13.39
C ALA A 133 6.51 -15.23 -14.41
N ALA A 134 6.05 -16.48 -14.47
CA ALA A 134 4.98 -16.88 -15.38
C ALA A 134 3.70 -16.06 -15.16
N ARG A 135 3.36 -15.74 -13.90
CA ARG A 135 2.18 -14.95 -13.59
C ARG A 135 2.28 -13.49 -14.06
N PHE A 136 3.44 -12.84 -13.84
CA PHE A 136 3.69 -11.50 -14.39
C PHE A 136 3.58 -11.46 -15.91
N THR A 137 4.12 -12.47 -16.60
CA THR A 137 4.05 -12.56 -18.06
C THR A 137 2.63 -12.67 -18.56
N GLU A 138 1.84 -13.56 -17.96
CA GLU A 138 0.49 -13.84 -18.43
C GLU A 138 -0.51 -12.72 -18.10
N ASN A 139 -0.34 -12.01 -16.98
CA ASN A 139 -1.41 -11.17 -16.44
C ASN A 139 -1.07 -9.68 -16.26
N ASP A 140 0.20 -9.29 -16.33
CA ASP A 140 0.61 -7.92 -15.95
C ASP A 140 1.18 -7.09 -17.10
N SER A 141 1.08 -7.59 -18.34
CA SER A 141 1.65 -6.93 -19.53
C SER A 141 3.17 -6.69 -19.41
N VAL A 142 3.89 -7.57 -18.72
CA VAL A 142 5.34 -7.53 -18.53
C VAL A 142 5.95 -8.75 -19.23
N THR A 143 7.18 -8.69 -19.72
CA THR A 143 7.91 -9.90 -20.14
C THR A 143 8.78 -10.37 -18.98
N ALA A 144 8.26 -11.26 -18.14
CA ALA A 144 8.99 -11.77 -16.99
C ALA A 144 9.72 -13.09 -17.29
N VAL A 145 10.97 -13.17 -16.83
CA VAL A 145 11.83 -14.35 -16.88
C VAL A 145 12.30 -14.69 -15.48
N TYR A 146 12.57 -15.96 -15.21
CA TYR A 146 13.17 -16.37 -13.94
C TYR A 146 14.70 -16.45 -14.08
N HIS A 147 15.42 -16.12 -13.01
CA HIS A 147 16.86 -16.29 -12.90
C HIS A 147 17.17 -17.05 -11.61
N ILE A 148 17.53 -18.31 -11.74
CA ILE A 148 17.74 -19.23 -10.62
C ILE A 148 19.16 -19.79 -10.68
N GLU A 149 19.89 -19.68 -9.59
CA GLU A 149 21.18 -20.32 -9.37
C GLU A 149 21.15 -21.03 -8.02
N GLY A 150 21.89 -22.14 -7.87
CA GLY A 150 21.97 -22.88 -6.60
C GLY A 150 21.34 -24.28 -6.64
N GLY A 151 21.33 -24.93 -5.48
CA GLY A 151 20.83 -26.29 -5.32
C GLY A 151 19.32 -26.35 -5.53
N ILE A 152 18.88 -26.83 -6.70
CA ILE A 152 17.46 -27.06 -7.05
C ILE A 152 16.83 -28.17 -6.18
N LEU A 153 17.58 -28.76 -5.24
CA LEU A 153 17.08 -29.77 -4.32
C LEU A 153 16.15 -29.12 -3.30
N PRO A 154 14.84 -29.41 -3.36
CA PRO A 154 13.88 -28.88 -2.41
C PRO A 154 14.23 -29.41 -1.01
N LYS A 155 14.14 -28.55 0.01
CA LYS A 155 14.16 -29.02 1.40
C LYS A 155 12.99 -30.00 1.58
N ASN A 156 13.10 -30.95 2.51
CA ASN A 156 12.00 -31.89 2.80
C ASN A 156 10.69 -31.20 3.22
N THR A 157 10.78 -29.93 3.64
CA THR A 157 9.66 -29.06 4.01
C THR A 157 9.11 -28.23 2.86
N ASP A 158 9.80 -28.19 1.72
CA ASP A 158 9.42 -27.33 0.61
C ASP A 158 8.19 -27.89 -0.09
N LYS A 159 7.25 -26.99 -0.39
CA LYS A 159 6.14 -27.32 -1.26
C LYS A 159 6.70 -27.50 -2.66
N VAL A 160 6.91 -28.75 -3.06
CA VAL A 160 7.37 -29.10 -4.40
C VAL A 160 6.36 -28.77 -5.50
N ASN A 161 5.12 -28.48 -5.12
CA ASN A 161 4.10 -28.04 -6.05
C ASN A 161 3.75 -26.57 -5.83
N TYR A 162 4.42 -25.71 -6.60
CA TYR A 162 4.08 -24.28 -6.69
C TYR A 162 3.09 -23.98 -7.83
N THR A 163 2.45 -24.98 -8.48
CA THR A 163 1.50 -24.72 -9.58
C THR A 163 0.30 -23.91 -9.13
N ASN A 164 -0.08 -23.96 -7.85
CA ASN A 164 -1.15 -23.12 -7.34
C ASN A 164 -0.81 -21.62 -7.39
N ILE A 165 0.48 -21.26 -7.49
CA ILE A 165 0.92 -19.87 -7.73
C ILE A 165 0.71 -19.48 -9.19
N PHE A 166 0.72 -20.42 -10.14
CA PHE A 166 0.47 -20.20 -11.55
C PHE A 166 -0.79 -20.97 -12.00
N ASP A 167 -1.93 -20.32 -11.83
CA ASP A 167 -3.20 -20.77 -12.38
C ASP A 167 -3.58 -19.78 -13.49
N PRO A 168 -3.44 -20.15 -14.78
CA PRO A 168 -3.73 -19.26 -15.91
C PRO A 168 -5.23 -19.01 -16.11
N SER A 169 -6.10 -19.77 -15.43
CA SER A 169 -7.54 -19.56 -15.50
C SER A 169 -8.05 -18.46 -14.55
N VAL A 170 -7.17 -17.93 -13.69
CA VAL A 170 -7.53 -16.95 -12.66
C VAL A 170 -6.78 -15.65 -12.91
N SER A 171 -7.52 -14.55 -13.08
CA SER A 171 -6.91 -13.21 -13.23
C SER A 171 -6.06 -12.84 -12.01
N SER A 172 -5.11 -11.93 -12.19
CA SER A 172 -4.29 -11.43 -11.07
C SER A 172 -5.11 -10.76 -9.99
N GLU A 173 -6.19 -10.06 -10.35
CA GLU A 173 -7.10 -9.44 -9.39
C GLU A 173 -7.75 -10.51 -8.49
N ALA A 174 -8.30 -11.57 -9.08
CA ALA A 174 -8.95 -12.65 -8.33
C ALA A 174 -7.96 -13.49 -7.52
N PHE A 175 -6.75 -13.71 -8.05
CA PHE A 175 -5.70 -14.43 -7.35
C PHE A 175 -5.17 -13.65 -6.16
N THR A 176 -4.84 -12.38 -6.36
CA THR A 176 -4.39 -11.47 -5.31
C THR A 176 -5.47 -11.29 -4.25
N ALA A 177 -6.74 -11.19 -4.63
CA ALA A 177 -7.86 -11.13 -3.68
C ALA A 177 -7.92 -12.34 -2.72
N LYS A 178 -7.66 -13.55 -3.22
CA LYS A 178 -7.61 -14.78 -2.40
C LYS A 178 -6.34 -14.92 -1.57
N ALA A 179 -5.23 -14.43 -2.12
CA ALA A 179 -3.91 -14.47 -1.53
C ALA A 179 -3.71 -13.46 -0.39
N LEU A 180 -4.26 -12.27 -0.61
CA LEU A 180 -4.33 -11.22 0.37
C LEU A 180 -5.57 -11.42 1.22
N TRP A 181 -5.67 -10.60 2.24
CA TRP A 181 -6.82 -10.61 3.12
C TRP A 181 -7.50 -9.26 3.05
N PRO A 182 -8.81 -9.19 3.34
CA PRO A 182 -9.48 -7.94 3.60
C PRO A 182 -8.63 -7.14 4.58
N LEU A 183 -8.39 -5.89 4.25
CA LEU A 183 -7.62 -4.94 5.04
C LEU A 183 -8.37 -3.62 5.07
N VAL A 184 -8.13 -2.83 6.11
CA VAL A 184 -8.64 -1.47 6.21
C VAL A 184 -7.71 -0.59 5.36
N GLY A 185 -8.15 -0.26 4.14
CA GLY A 185 -7.38 0.55 3.18
C GLY A 185 -7.62 2.05 3.29
N ALA A 186 -8.60 2.45 4.10
CA ALA A 186 -8.76 3.80 4.63
C ALA A 186 -9.73 3.72 5.80
N SER A 187 -9.70 4.70 6.70
CA SER A 187 -10.66 4.78 7.80
C SER A 187 -10.95 6.22 8.20
N PHE A 188 -12.16 6.46 8.69
CA PHE A 188 -12.46 7.66 9.47
C PHE A 188 -13.62 7.40 10.45
N SER A 189 -13.56 8.05 11.60
CA SER A 189 -14.64 8.08 12.59
C SER A 189 -15.33 9.43 12.66
N VAL A 190 -16.66 9.40 12.76
CA VAL A 190 -17.50 10.59 12.97
C VAL A 190 -18.20 10.46 14.32
N PRO A 191 -18.12 11.47 15.20
CA PRO A 191 -18.83 11.46 16.47
C PRO A 191 -20.35 11.48 16.26
N GLY A 192 -21.08 10.73 17.09
CA GLY A 192 -22.53 10.73 17.08
C GLY A 192 -23.10 12.01 17.70
N LYS A 193 -24.40 12.25 17.48
CA LYS A 193 -25.12 13.32 18.19
C LYS A 193 -25.27 12.96 19.67
N LYS A 194 -25.74 13.91 20.47
CA LYS A 194 -25.88 13.72 21.93
C LYS A 194 -26.66 12.44 22.25
N LYS A 195 -26.01 11.49 22.95
CA LYS A 195 -26.52 10.15 23.32
C LYS A 195 -26.62 9.13 22.16
N GLU A 196 -26.20 9.48 20.96
CA GLU A 196 -26.05 8.54 19.85
C GLU A 196 -24.58 8.09 19.73
N PRO A 197 -24.31 6.81 19.43
CA PRO A 197 -22.96 6.37 19.16
C PRO A 197 -22.42 7.02 17.88
N GLY A 198 -21.11 7.26 17.85
CA GLY A 198 -20.43 7.61 16.60
C GLY A 198 -20.37 6.43 15.63
N SER A 199 -19.97 6.74 14.41
CA SER A 199 -19.81 5.77 13.33
C SER A 199 -18.36 5.76 12.85
N THR A 200 -17.80 4.57 12.70
CA THR A 200 -16.49 4.36 12.08
C THR A 200 -16.69 3.71 10.72
N TYR A 201 -16.01 4.23 9.71
CA TYR A 201 -16.10 3.76 8.33
C TYR A 201 -14.76 3.12 7.94
N HIS A 202 -14.75 1.81 7.74
CA HIS A 202 -13.58 1.07 7.23
C HIS A 202 -13.76 0.77 5.75
N PHE A 203 -12.86 1.26 4.90
CA PHE A 203 -12.85 0.94 3.48
C PHE A 203 -12.07 -0.35 3.27
N ILE A 204 -12.71 -1.33 2.63
CA ILE A 204 -12.16 -2.67 2.41
C ILE A 204 -12.32 -2.96 0.91
N GLY A 205 -11.36 -2.49 0.11
CA GLY A 205 -11.51 -2.45 -1.35
C GLY A 205 -12.69 -1.56 -1.76
N GLU A 206 -13.68 -2.12 -2.45
CA GLU A 206 -14.86 -1.37 -2.92
C GLU A 206 -16.08 -1.43 -1.99
N VAL A 207 -15.97 -2.10 -0.83
CA VAL A 207 -16.99 -2.05 0.22
C VAL A 207 -16.56 -1.16 1.38
N VAL A 208 -17.54 -0.66 2.11
CA VAL A 208 -17.35 0.05 3.36
C VAL A 208 -18.07 -0.70 4.46
N SER A 209 -17.33 -1.07 5.51
CA SER A 209 -17.93 -1.56 6.75
C SER A 209 -18.18 -0.37 7.66
N VAL A 210 -19.44 -0.16 8.04
CA VAL A 210 -19.87 0.92 8.93
C VAL A 210 -20.13 0.32 10.31
N GLN A 211 -19.32 0.70 11.29
CA GLN A 211 -19.45 0.25 12.67
C GLN A 211 -20.11 1.34 13.51
N GLY A 212 -21.32 1.05 14.01
CA GLY A 212 -22.01 1.83 15.03
C GLY A 212 -21.79 1.22 16.40
N SER A 213 -20.91 1.81 17.20
CA SER A 213 -20.61 1.49 18.61
C SER A 213 -19.67 0.29 18.94
N ALA A 214 -18.50 0.66 19.47
CA ALA A 214 -17.76 0.08 20.60
C ALA A 214 -17.04 -1.28 20.51
N GLU A 215 -17.22 -2.13 19.50
CA GLU A 215 -16.37 -3.33 19.35
C GLU A 215 -15.88 -3.54 17.90
N PRO A 216 -14.59 -3.86 17.69
CA PRO A 216 -14.10 -4.30 16.39
C PRO A 216 -14.62 -5.71 16.11
N GLY A 217 -15.60 -5.86 15.21
CA GLY A 217 -16.12 -7.19 14.89
C GLY A 217 -17.06 -7.26 13.70
N GLU A 218 -18.23 -6.64 13.75
CA GLU A 218 -19.21 -6.75 12.67
C GLU A 218 -19.96 -5.42 12.49
N GLY A 219 -19.54 -4.65 11.48
CA GLY A 219 -20.29 -3.50 10.98
C GLY A 219 -21.13 -3.92 9.78
N GLU A 220 -22.26 -3.25 9.56
CA GLU A 220 -23.03 -3.43 8.32
C GLU A 220 -22.12 -3.11 7.13
N THR A 221 -22.04 -4.04 6.19
CA THR A 221 -21.23 -3.86 4.98
C THR A 221 -22.13 -3.36 3.86
N GLU A 222 -21.78 -2.20 3.31
CA GLU A 222 -22.46 -1.61 2.18
C GLU A 222 -21.45 -1.26 1.07
N GLY A 223 -21.93 -1.13 -0.17
CA GLY A 223 -21.08 -0.72 -1.28
C GLY A 223 -20.57 0.70 -1.09
N LEU A 224 -19.39 1.03 -1.64
CA LEU A 224 -18.78 2.36 -1.53
C LEU A 224 -19.73 3.50 -1.94
N ALA A 225 -20.47 3.33 -3.03
CA ALA A 225 -21.45 4.30 -3.50
C ALA A 225 -22.70 4.39 -2.59
N GLN A 226 -22.97 3.39 -1.75
CA GLN A 226 -24.07 3.46 -0.78
C GLN A 226 -23.61 4.14 0.51
N ALA A 227 -22.41 3.81 0.99
CA ALA A 227 -21.80 4.47 2.14
C ALA A 227 -21.56 5.96 1.88
N LEU A 228 -21.11 6.27 0.66
CA LEU A 228 -20.77 7.59 0.18
C LEU A 228 -21.49 7.87 -1.14
N PRO A 229 -22.80 8.21 -1.10
CA PRO A 229 -23.67 8.42 -2.27
C PRO A 229 -23.24 9.56 -3.21
N ALA A 230 -22.19 10.28 -2.87
CA ALA A 230 -21.61 11.32 -3.70
C ALA A 230 -20.15 11.08 -4.06
N ILE A 231 -19.56 9.89 -3.88
CA ILE A 231 -18.15 9.67 -4.24
C ILE A 231 -17.87 10.08 -5.72
N PRO A 232 -16.72 10.71 -6.04
CA PRO A 232 -16.44 11.12 -7.41
C PRO A 232 -16.56 9.97 -8.41
N ALA A 233 -17.27 10.18 -9.53
CA ALA A 233 -17.59 9.12 -10.49
C ALA A 233 -16.36 8.40 -11.09
N GLY A 234 -15.20 9.06 -11.12
CA GLY A 234 -13.92 8.47 -11.58
C GLY A 234 -13.17 7.67 -10.51
N TRP A 235 -13.64 7.67 -9.26
CA TRP A 235 -13.01 6.96 -8.15
C TRP A 235 -13.54 5.52 -8.02
N ALA A 236 -13.50 4.77 -9.13
CA ALA A 236 -13.91 3.37 -9.15
C ALA A 236 -12.96 2.50 -8.29
N GLY A 237 -13.44 1.97 -7.17
CA GLY A 237 -12.85 0.79 -6.53
C GLY A 237 -11.94 0.95 -5.30
N ALA A 238 -11.74 2.16 -4.76
CA ALA A 238 -11.19 2.43 -3.42
C ALA A 238 -10.91 3.93 -3.22
N VAL A 239 -10.69 4.33 -1.97
CA VAL A 239 -10.00 5.57 -1.60
C VAL A 239 -8.66 5.19 -0.98
N ASP A 240 -7.66 6.05 -1.13
CA ASP A 240 -6.30 5.78 -0.63
C ASP A 240 -6.15 6.16 0.86
N ALA A 241 -6.81 7.24 1.27
CA ALA A 241 -6.83 7.68 2.67
C ALA A 241 -8.11 8.48 2.97
N ALA A 242 -8.44 8.61 4.24
CA ALA A 242 -9.55 9.43 4.71
C ALA A 242 -9.27 10.01 6.10
N TYR A 243 -9.92 11.11 6.47
CA TYR A 243 -10.00 11.57 7.85
C TYR A 243 -11.23 12.47 8.08
N HIS A 244 -11.75 12.49 9.32
CA HIS A 244 -12.74 13.49 9.75
C HIS A 244 -12.05 14.66 10.45
N ASN A 245 -12.32 15.88 10.00
CA ASN A 245 -11.87 17.10 10.64
C ASN A 245 -12.98 17.69 11.52
N SER A 246 -12.90 17.47 12.84
CA SER A 246 -13.90 18.00 13.76
C SER A 246 -13.87 19.53 13.93
N ARG A 247 -12.91 20.23 13.32
CA ARG A 247 -12.86 21.71 13.31
C ARG A 247 -13.88 22.32 12.35
N ASP A 248 -14.00 21.77 11.15
CA ASP A 248 -14.93 22.24 10.10
C ASP A 248 -16.10 21.27 9.88
N ASN A 249 -16.11 20.16 10.62
CA ASN A 249 -17.06 19.06 10.51
C ASN A 249 -17.16 18.48 9.09
N LYS A 250 -16.01 18.33 8.42
CA LYS A 250 -15.91 17.70 7.10
C LYS A 250 -15.10 16.42 7.15
N VAL A 251 -15.49 15.46 6.32
CA VAL A 251 -14.67 14.30 6.01
C VAL A 251 -13.92 14.59 4.73
N TYR A 252 -12.61 14.34 4.75
CA TYR A 252 -11.72 14.45 3.59
C TYR A 252 -11.35 13.04 3.16
N ILE A 253 -11.47 12.76 1.87
CA ILE A 253 -11.08 11.49 1.23
C ILE A 253 -10.09 11.78 0.12
N PHE A 254 -9.17 10.85 -0.11
CA PHE A 254 -8.04 11.01 -1.03
C PHE A 254 -7.99 9.86 -2.02
N ARG A 255 -7.62 10.15 -3.26
CA ARG A 255 -7.33 9.14 -4.27
C ARG A 255 -6.40 9.69 -5.34
N GLY A 256 -5.30 9.00 -5.60
CA GLY A 256 -4.23 9.48 -6.46
C GLY A 256 -3.77 10.87 -6.01
N GLY A 257 -3.59 11.77 -6.97
CA GLY A 257 -3.23 13.17 -6.72
C GLY A 257 -4.41 14.09 -6.36
N GLU A 258 -5.59 13.55 -6.04
CA GLU A 258 -6.81 14.32 -5.79
C GLU A 258 -7.38 14.08 -4.40
N TYR A 259 -8.22 15.01 -3.96
CA TYR A 259 -9.02 14.88 -2.75
C TYR A 259 -10.46 15.35 -3.00
N ALA A 260 -11.38 14.83 -2.19
CA ALA A 260 -12.76 15.30 -2.11
C ALA A 260 -13.14 15.49 -0.64
N ARG A 261 -14.15 16.33 -0.37
CA ARG A 261 -14.68 16.48 0.99
C ARG A 261 -16.21 16.51 1.01
N PHE A 262 -16.79 16.03 2.10
CA PHE A 262 -18.24 16.01 2.30
C PHE A 262 -18.63 16.31 3.75
N SER A 263 -19.89 16.70 3.92
CA SER A 263 -20.52 16.75 5.25
C SER A 263 -20.98 15.35 5.65
N PRO A 264 -20.54 14.79 6.79
CA PRO A 264 -20.87 13.41 7.17
C PRO A 264 -22.38 13.19 7.40
N GLU A 265 -23.11 14.21 7.84
CA GLU A 265 -24.55 14.13 8.08
C GLU A 265 -25.37 14.05 6.79
N ALA A 266 -25.01 14.86 5.79
CA ALA A 266 -25.69 14.88 4.51
C ALA A 266 -25.19 13.76 3.57
N ARG A 267 -23.99 13.24 3.82
CA ARG A 267 -23.25 12.32 2.93
C ARG A 267 -23.13 12.83 1.49
N THR A 268 -23.16 14.15 1.31
CA THR A 268 -23.03 14.84 0.02
C THR A 268 -21.67 15.52 -0.11
N LEU A 269 -20.99 15.30 -1.23
CA LEU A 269 -19.80 16.06 -1.59
C LEU A 269 -20.11 17.56 -1.65
N ASP A 270 -19.14 18.35 -1.21
CA ASP A 270 -19.14 19.78 -1.49
C ASP A 270 -19.02 20.00 -3.01
N ALA A 271 -19.63 21.07 -3.51
CA ALA A 271 -19.58 21.40 -4.93
C ALA A 271 -18.14 21.72 -5.41
N GLY A 272 -17.79 21.27 -6.61
CA GLY A 272 -16.49 21.52 -7.23
C GLY A 272 -15.36 20.57 -6.81
N TYR A 273 -15.71 19.40 -6.26
CA TYR A 273 -14.79 18.30 -5.98
C TYR A 273 -14.95 17.16 -7.00
N PRO A 274 -13.91 16.34 -7.25
CA PRO A 274 -12.59 16.33 -6.58
C PRO A 274 -11.71 17.52 -7.02
N LYS A 275 -10.68 17.81 -6.22
CA LYS A 275 -9.67 18.85 -6.49
C LYS A 275 -8.26 18.27 -6.35
N PRO A 276 -7.25 18.85 -7.01
CA PRO A 276 -5.85 18.47 -6.80
C PRO A 276 -5.44 18.56 -5.32
N LEU A 277 -4.65 17.60 -4.84
CA LEU A 277 -4.07 17.62 -3.49
C LEU A 277 -3.23 18.87 -3.24
N THR A 278 -2.57 19.38 -4.28
CA THR A 278 -1.76 20.61 -4.26
C THR A 278 -2.58 21.88 -4.02
N ASP A 279 -3.89 21.86 -4.27
CA ASP A 279 -4.80 22.94 -3.88
C ASP A 279 -5.10 22.93 -2.37
N LEU A 280 -5.11 21.74 -1.76
CA LEU A 280 -5.33 21.58 -0.32
C LEU A 280 -4.08 21.97 0.47
N VAL A 281 -2.91 21.53 0.00
CA VAL A 281 -1.61 21.70 0.67
C VAL A 281 -0.63 22.37 -0.28
N GLN A 282 -0.38 23.65 -0.04
CA GLN A 282 0.58 24.42 -0.82
C GLN A 282 2.02 24.01 -0.49
N HIS A 283 2.90 24.03 -1.49
CA HIS A 283 4.33 23.70 -1.36
C HIS A 283 4.62 22.28 -0.86
N LEU A 284 3.82 21.30 -1.27
CA LEU A 284 4.13 19.89 -1.05
C LEU A 284 5.51 19.53 -1.63
N PRO A 285 6.34 18.75 -0.90
CA PRO A 285 7.56 18.18 -1.46
C PRO A 285 7.25 17.39 -2.74
N VAL A 286 8.18 17.38 -3.69
CA VAL A 286 7.95 16.78 -5.03
C VAL A 286 7.47 15.33 -4.93
N GLN A 287 8.06 14.54 -4.03
CA GLN A 287 7.68 13.14 -3.79
C GLN A 287 6.28 12.94 -3.17
N TRP A 288 5.62 14.00 -2.71
CA TRP A 288 4.27 13.98 -2.16
C TRP A 288 3.21 14.55 -3.11
N GLN A 289 3.62 15.27 -4.16
CA GLN A 289 2.69 15.93 -5.10
C GLN A 289 1.85 14.96 -5.92
N GLY A 290 2.37 13.75 -6.19
CA GLY A 290 1.61 12.69 -6.86
C GLY A 290 0.44 12.15 -6.03
N GLY A 291 0.33 12.53 -4.75
CA GLY A 291 -0.64 12.00 -3.81
C GLY A 291 -0.36 10.53 -3.50
N PHE A 292 -1.37 9.66 -3.62
CA PHE A 292 -1.34 8.27 -3.16
C PHE A 292 -0.93 8.19 -1.69
N LEU A 293 -1.73 8.82 -0.83
CA LEU A 293 -1.51 8.80 0.61
C LEU A 293 -1.86 7.40 1.14
N ASP A 294 -1.03 6.86 2.02
CA ASP A 294 -1.26 5.56 2.65
C ASP A 294 -2.28 5.65 3.78
N ALA A 295 -2.27 6.78 4.50
CA ALA A 295 -3.16 7.01 5.62
C ALA A 295 -3.24 8.50 5.97
N ALA A 296 -4.31 8.89 6.66
CA ALA A 296 -4.42 10.22 7.24
C ALA A 296 -5.24 10.19 8.53
N PHE A 297 -4.98 11.12 9.45
CA PHE A 297 -5.90 11.40 10.56
C PHE A 297 -5.82 12.86 11.01
N PHE A 298 -6.83 13.31 11.75
CA PHE A 298 -6.86 14.65 12.35
C PHE A 298 -6.72 14.58 13.87
N HIS A 299 -5.82 15.38 14.43
CA HIS A 299 -5.65 15.53 15.87
C HIS A 299 -6.46 16.74 16.39
N PRO A 300 -7.56 16.52 17.14
CA PRO A 300 -8.46 17.61 17.51
C PRO A 300 -7.94 18.56 18.59
N LYS A 301 -6.94 18.16 19.39
CA LYS A 301 -6.38 18.98 20.47
C LYS A 301 -5.36 19.97 19.92
N THR A 302 -4.38 19.48 19.15
CA THR A 302 -3.35 20.32 18.53
C THR A 302 -3.81 21.00 17.24
N LYS A 303 -4.94 20.57 16.67
CA LYS A 303 -5.48 21.04 15.38
C LYS A 303 -4.50 20.75 14.24
N GLU A 304 -3.91 19.57 14.26
CA GLU A 304 -2.95 19.09 13.27
C GLU A 304 -3.56 17.97 12.42
N ILE A 305 -3.13 17.87 11.17
CA ILE A 305 -3.50 16.79 10.25
C ILE A 305 -2.22 16.01 9.95
N TYR A 306 -2.28 14.69 10.07
CA TYR A 306 -1.17 13.79 9.80
C TYR A 306 -1.43 13.07 8.49
N PHE A 307 -0.50 13.16 7.55
CA PHE A 307 -0.50 12.37 6.31
C PHE A 307 0.66 11.39 6.32
N PHE A 308 0.43 10.15 5.90
CA PHE A 308 1.43 9.10 5.82
C PHE A 308 1.59 8.64 4.37
N LYS A 309 2.84 8.36 3.97
CA LYS A 309 3.19 7.84 2.65
C LYS A 309 4.55 7.15 2.69
N GLY A 310 4.60 5.90 2.26
CA GLY A 310 5.79 5.07 2.30
C GLY A 310 6.31 4.94 3.73
N ASP A 311 7.58 5.29 3.91
CA ASP A 311 8.23 5.32 5.23
C ASP A 311 8.24 6.70 5.89
N GLU A 312 7.48 7.68 5.36
CA GLU A 312 7.43 9.06 5.83
C GLU A 312 6.03 9.52 6.27
N TYR A 313 5.99 10.56 7.11
CA TYR A 313 4.78 11.30 7.44
C TYR A 313 4.99 12.82 7.40
N LEU A 314 3.91 13.55 7.12
CA LEU A 314 3.80 15.00 7.20
C LEU A 314 2.83 15.39 8.32
N VAL A 315 3.09 16.53 8.95
CA VAL A 315 2.15 17.19 9.85
C VAL A 315 1.76 18.55 9.26
N LEU A 316 0.46 18.82 9.20
CA LEU A 316 -0.10 20.06 8.67
C LEU A 316 -0.88 20.80 9.75
N SER A 317 -0.83 22.13 9.77
CA SER A 317 -1.75 22.91 10.58
C SER A 317 -3.14 22.95 9.94
N ALA A 318 -4.19 22.51 10.65
CA ALA A 318 -5.56 22.59 10.15
C ALA A 318 -6.11 24.03 10.05
N LYS A 319 -5.32 25.06 10.39
CA LYS A 319 -5.70 26.47 10.19
C LYS A 319 -5.55 26.92 8.74
N ASN A 320 -4.52 26.43 8.06
CA ASN A 320 -4.11 26.91 6.74
C ASN A 320 -3.47 25.82 5.87
N ASN A 321 -3.52 24.56 6.32
CA ASN A 321 -2.94 23.37 5.69
C ASN A 321 -1.46 23.53 5.35
N ARG A 322 -0.72 24.33 6.13
CA ARG A 322 0.73 24.44 5.95
C ARG A 322 1.45 23.30 6.64
N ILE A 323 2.47 22.78 5.96
CA ILE A 323 3.39 21.78 6.49
C ILE A 323 4.15 22.39 7.68
N ALA A 324 4.17 21.67 8.79
CA ALA A 324 4.93 22.04 9.97
C ALA A 324 6.45 21.99 9.68
N ALA A 325 7.23 22.82 10.37
CA ALA A 325 8.66 22.88 10.16
C ALA A 325 9.34 21.54 10.52
N GLY A 326 10.30 21.11 9.71
CA GLY A 326 11.05 19.87 9.93
C GLY A 326 10.36 18.58 9.46
N PHE A 327 9.35 18.69 8.59
CA PHE A 327 8.69 17.57 7.93
C PHE A 327 9.03 17.52 6.42
N PRO A 328 9.04 16.34 5.78
CA PRO A 328 8.63 15.02 6.30
C PRO A 328 9.61 14.39 7.31
N LYS A 329 9.12 13.43 8.09
CA LYS A 329 9.90 12.62 9.04
C LYS A 329 9.60 11.13 8.82
N LYS A 330 10.48 10.25 9.30
CA LYS A 330 10.27 8.79 9.21
C LYS A 330 9.14 8.31 10.13
N ILE A 331 8.28 7.42 9.63
CA ILE A 331 7.12 6.92 10.38
C ILE A 331 7.54 6.20 11.66
N ASN A 332 8.64 5.46 11.64
CA ASN A 332 9.14 4.77 12.82
C ASN A 332 9.60 5.72 13.96
N THR A 333 9.69 7.03 13.71
CA THR A 333 9.91 8.05 14.76
C THR A 333 8.62 8.69 15.23
N PHE A 334 7.46 8.38 14.62
CA PHE A 334 6.16 8.88 15.06
C PHE A 334 5.71 8.17 16.34
N VAL A 335 5.95 6.86 16.44
CA VAL A 335 5.58 6.03 17.59
C VAL A 335 6.84 5.44 18.22
N ALA A 336 7.08 5.71 19.51
CA ALA A 336 8.32 5.28 20.18
C ALA A 336 8.54 3.75 20.16
N ASP A 337 7.48 2.97 20.28
CA ASP A 337 7.51 1.50 20.25
C ASP A 337 6.96 0.96 18.91
N TRP A 338 7.50 1.44 17.79
CA TRP A 338 7.08 1.00 16.45
C TRP A 338 7.25 -0.52 16.27
N PRO A 339 6.22 -1.28 15.84
CA PRO A 339 6.33 -2.73 15.72
C PRO A 339 7.39 -3.15 14.69
N PHE A 340 8.33 -4.01 15.08
CA PHE A 340 9.36 -4.51 14.15
C PHE A 340 8.75 -5.21 12.93
N ALA A 341 7.67 -5.99 13.12
CA ALA A 341 6.95 -6.65 12.04
C ALA A 341 6.33 -5.66 11.02
N TRP A 342 6.23 -4.38 11.38
CA TRP A 342 5.73 -3.30 10.53
C TRP A 342 6.81 -2.63 9.68
N GLY A 343 8.08 -3.03 9.83
CA GLY A 343 9.17 -2.55 8.99
C GLY A 343 9.31 -1.04 8.98
N SER A 344 9.55 -0.48 7.80
CA SER A 344 9.80 0.95 7.62
C SER A 344 8.53 1.81 7.59
N GLY A 345 7.34 1.23 7.40
CA GLY A 345 6.12 2.00 7.23
C GLY A 345 5.09 1.29 6.35
N ASP A 346 4.57 1.99 5.34
CA ASP A 346 3.53 1.54 4.42
C ASP A 346 2.24 1.16 5.15
N LEU A 347 1.69 2.12 5.89
CA LEU A 347 0.39 1.95 6.53
C LEU A 347 -0.69 1.64 5.47
N ASP A 348 -1.77 1.00 5.89
CA ASP A 348 -2.95 0.84 5.03
C ASP A 348 -4.06 1.82 5.40
N ALA A 349 -4.11 2.27 6.67
CA ALA A 349 -5.04 3.30 7.11
C ALA A 349 -4.60 3.91 8.45
N ALA A 350 -5.20 5.06 8.78
CA ALA A 350 -5.19 5.64 10.11
C ALA A 350 -6.57 6.23 10.41
N ASP A 351 -6.94 6.30 11.69
CA ASP A 351 -8.17 6.95 12.12
C ASP A 351 -8.02 7.52 13.54
N TYR A 352 -8.68 8.65 13.78
CA TYR A 352 -8.87 9.17 15.13
C TYR A 352 -10.28 8.86 15.63
N ASN A 353 -10.36 8.04 16.67
CA ASN A 353 -11.61 7.73 17.35
C ASN A 353 -11.83 8.71 18.51
N SER A 354 -12.81 9.60 18.34
CA SER A 354 -13.13 10.64 19.32
C SER A 354 -13.76 10.12 20.61
N LYS A 355 -14.37 8.93 20.60
CA LYS A 355 -15.01 8.33 21.78
C LYS A 355 -13.95 7.82 22.74
N GLU A 356 -12.92 7.18 22.20
CA GLU A 356 -11.81 6.62 22.98
C GLU A 356 -10.66 7.60 23.16
N ASN A 357 -10.66 8.71 22.40
CA ASN A 357 -9.57 9.66 22.29
C ASN A 357 -8.24 9.00 21.88
N LYS A 358 -8.33 8.12 20.89
CA LYS A 358 -7.21 7.30 20.41
C LYS A 358 -7.04 7.42 18.91
N VAL A 359 -5.81 7.20 18.45
CA VAL A 359 -5.51 6.99 17.04
C VAL A 359 -5.27 5.51 16.80
N TYR A 360 -5.90 4.95 15.79
CA TYR A 360 -5.61 3.62 15.28
C TYR A 360 -4.80 3.76 14.00
N LEU A 361 -3.69 3.02 13.91
CA LEU A 361 -2.99 2.79 12.64
C LEU A 361 -3.21 1.34 12.24
N TYR A 362 -3.36 1.08 10.95
CA TYR A 362 -3.64 -0.24 10.39
C TYR A 362 -2.55 -0.64 9.41
N ARG A 363 -2.13 -1.90 9.46
CA ARG A 363 -1.19 -2.51 8.51
C ARG A 363 -1.46 -4.01 8.39
N GLY A 364 -1.79 -4.45 7.18
CA GLY A 364 -2.23 -5.80 6.85
C GLY A 364 -3.44 -6.21 7.69
N LYS A 365 -3.25 -7.28 8.47
CA LYS A 365 -4.25 -7.79 9.42
C LYS A 365 -4.09 -7.25 10.83
N GLU A 366 -3.25 -6.26 11.01
CA GLU A 366 -2.91 -5.77 12.32
C GLU A 366 -3.26 -4.30 12.44
N TYR A 367 -3.44 -3.87 13.69
CA TYR A 367 -3.55 -2.48 14.03
C TYR A 367 -2.81 -2.20 15.33
N ILE A 368 -2.40 -0.95 15.52
CA ILE A 368 -1.93 -0.42 16.80
C ILE A 368 -2.85 0.70 17.25
N SER A 369 -2.99 0.82 18.57
CA SER A 369 -3.72 1.91 19.23
C SER A 369 -2.71 2.86 19.89
N ILE A 370 -2.91 4.15 19.69
CA ILE A 370 -2.04 5.23 20.15
C ILE A 370 -2.86 6.23 20.96
N SER A 371 -2.35 6.57 22.14
CA SER A 371 -2.88 7.69 22.92
C SER A 371 -2.40 9.02 22.35
N LEU A 372 -3.28 10.03 22.32
CA LEU A 372 -2.93 11.41 21.97
C LEU A 372 -2.56 12.27 23.19
N ASP A 373 -2.46 11.67 24.37
CA ASP A 373 -1.99 12.36 25.58
C ASP A 373 -0.49 12.11 25.77
N GLY A 374 0.30 13.13 25.46
CA GLY A 374 1.77 13.08 25.52
C GLY A 374 2.40 12.69 24.18
N GLU A 375 3.60 12.12 24.24
CA GLU A 375 4.29 11.60 23.06
C GLU A 375 3.56 10.36 22.51
N PRO A 376 3.33 10.24 21.19
CA PRO A 376 2.61 9.11 20.63
C PRO A 376 3.33 7.79 20.92
N LYS A 377 2.62 6.88 21.58
CA LYS A 377 3.11 5.56 21.96
C LYS A 377 2.05 4.50 21.72
N ALA A 378 2.45 3.37 21.15
CA ALA A 378 1.59 2.20 21.06
C ALA A 378 1.21 1.71 22.47
N GLU A 379 -0.06 1.40 22.68
CA GLU A 379 -0.52 0.82 23.94
C GLU A 379 0.08 -0.58 24.15
N ALA A 380 0.16 -1.03 25.41
CA ALA A 380 0.65 -2.37 25.73
C ALA A 380 -0.23 -3.46 25.09
N GLY A 381 0.41 -4.52 24.57
CA GLY A 381 -0.26 -5.65 23.94
C GLY A 381 -0.65 -5.45 22.48
N TYR A 382 -0.13 -4.40 21.82
CA TYR A 382 -0.19 -4.18 20.38
C TYR A 382 1.13 -4.59 19.69
N PRO A 383 1.12 -4.92 18.38
CA PRO A 383 -0.03 -4.94 17.47
C PRO A 383 -1.03 -6.07 17.77
N LYS A 384 -2.30 -5.82 17.46
CA LYS A 384 -3.39 -6.80 17.57
C LYS A 384 -3.92 -7.14 16.19
N LYS A 385 -4.45 -8.36 16.04
CA LYS A 385 -5.16 -8.75 14.82
C LYS A 385 -6.51 -8.02 14.74
N ILE A 386 -6.85 -7.55 13.55
CA ILE A 386 -8.20 -7.13 13.21
C ILE A 386 -8.90 -8.27 12.46
N GLU A 387 -10.14 -8.56 12.86
CA GLU A 387 -11.02 -9.47 12.15
C GLU A 387 -11.96 -8.62 11.30
N LEU A 388 -11.90 -8.83 9.98
CA LEU A 388 -12.78 -8.18 9.01
C LEU A 388 -13.63 -9.27 8.37
N ALA A 389 -14.94 -9.01 8.27
CA ALA A 389 -15.84 -9.86 7.51
C ALA A 389 -15.33 -10.00 6.07
N TRP A 390 -15.43 -11.22 5.52
CA TRP A 390 -15.07 -11.44 4.12
C TRP A 390 -16.20 -10.92 3.23
N PRO A 391 -15.97 -9.90 2.39
CA PRO A 391 -17.02 -9.36 1.54
C PRO A 391 -17.25 -10.30 0.34
N GLU A 392 -18.01 -11.38 0.55
CA GLU A 392 -18.32 -12.40 -0.48
C GLU A 392 -18.94 -11.80 -1.74
N SER A 393 -19.72 -10.72 -1.58
CA SER A 393 -20.33 -9.99 -2.70
C SER A 393 -19.32 -9.41 -3.69
N ILE A 394 -18.07 -9.20 -3.27
CA ILE A 394 -16.99 -8.62 -4.09
C ILE A 394 -15.86 -9.63 -4.32
N LEU A 395 -15.39 -10.31 -3.27
CA LEU A 395 -14.25 -11.21 -3.36
C LEU A 395 -14.64 -12.66 -3.72
N GLY A 396 -15.94 -12.92 -3.90
CA GLY A 396 -16.49 -14.25 -4.12
C GLY A 396 -16.47 -15.12 -2.86
N LYS A 397 -17.00 -16.33 -2.96
CA LYS A 397 -16.90 -17.32 -1.89
C LYS A 397 -15.46 -17.76 -1.70
N LYS A 398 -15.09 -17.98 -0.44
CA LYS A 398 -13.73 -18.36 -0.04
C LYS A 398 -13.39 -19.81 -0.38
#